data_AF-A0A2N7DH86-F1
#
_entry.id   AF-A0A2N7DH86-F1
#
_cell.length_a   1.000
_cell.length_b   1.000
_cell.length_c   1.000
_cell.angle_alpha   90.00
_cell.angle_beta   90.00
_cell.angle_gamma   90.00
#
_symmetry.space_group_name_H-M   'P 1'
#
loop_
_entity.id
_entity.type
_entity.pdbx_description
1 polymer ?
#
loop_
_entity_poly.entity_id
_entity_poly.type
_entity_poly.pdbx_seq_one_letter_code
_entity_poly.pdbx_strand_id
1 'polypeptide(L)'
;MKILDCTLRDGGYYNNWDFAPEVVEAYLASVMEANIDYVELGLRNFPQVGFLGAYAYTTEKHLRTLNLPDGPIYGVMVDAKTILSSPLGVEAAIDALFIPAVESKISLVRVAAHFTEVEHSGPIVKKLKSMGYLVGYNLMQAGGKPNEVIADKARQAKEWEVLDTLYFADSLGNMDSTEVERIVAALRQEWEGDLGIHTHNNMGKGLDNTLAASKAGVTWLDTTITGMGRGAGNTQTENLLAVIEKQGCNKYNAKPVYDLVIRHFESMQKNYGWGSNLLYFLGAQNDVHPTYIQNLLSNKHYGTEEIVGAIGYLNNLEGTTSYNGSVLETALSFTSSTKDIGGTTDLVNKFVGEEVLVVANGSSCERYKNAIELYIKEKKPIVISVNLNKHLDEALMDYVVVSHNAKFLSESVLYKDIQVPVILPKHRFSSEEINVIKDLTILDVGFNSNCNHFSVEDELINAPYDLTSAYLFGLLVMANPSKINLVGFDGYDKGDRRQTEMLDIIAQYGNLSKAQSIVSLTPTSYPITKGSIYAIHS
;
A
#
# COMPACT_ATOMS: atom_id res chain seq x y z
N MET A 1 -4.77 32.95 -8.00
CA MET A 1 -4.40 31.52 -7.89
C MET A 1 -3.49 31.34 -6.68
N LYS A 2 -3.82 30.39 -5.82
CA LYS A 2 -3.14 29.98 -4.60
C LYS A 2 -2.88 28.47 -4.70
N ILE A 3 -1.67 28.02 -4.37
CA ILE A 3 -1.36 26.58 -4.31
C ILE A 3 -1.34 26.12 -2.86
N LEU A 4 -2.05 25.03 -2.59
CA LEU A 4 -2.00 24.32 -1.32
C LEU A 4 -1.29 22.98 -1.55
N ASP A 5 -0.19 22.73 -0.84
CA ASP A 5 0.44 21.41 -0.82
C ASP A 5 -0.03 20.63 0.41
N CYS A 6 -0.53 19.40 0.19
CA CYS A 6 -1.09 18.55 1.24
C CYS A 6 -0.35 17.20 1.37
N THR A 7 0.93 17.16 1.02
CA THR A 7 1.73 15.93 0.96
C THR A 7 1.76 15.17 2.28
N LEU A 8 1.96 15.86 3.40
CA LEU A 8 2.03 15.19 4.72
C LEU A 8 0.66 14.69 5.21
N ARG A 9 -0.44 15.34 4.80
CA ARG A 9 -1.80 14.88 5.08
C ARG A 9 -2.20 13.71 4.21
N ASP A 10 -2.17 13.88 2.90
CA ASP A 10 -2.73 12.87 1.98
C ASP A 10 -1.73 11.77 1.65
N GLY A 11 -0.43 12.07 1.64
CA GLY A 11 0.60 11.03 1.53
C GLY A 11 0.66 10.10 2.74
N GLY A 12 0.15 10.56 3.89
CA GLY A 12 0.11 9.79 5.13
C GLY A 12 -0.58 8.42 5.04
N TYR A 13 -1.43 8.21 4.04
CA TYR A 13 -2.09 6.92 3.78
C TYR A 13 -1.10 5.78 3.44
N TYR A 14 0.14 6.05 3.05
CA TYR A 14 1.14 5.01 2.74
C TYR A 14 2.04 4.62 3.90
N ASN A 15 2.24 5.52 4.86
CA ASN A 15 3.19 5.35 5.95
C ASN A 15 2.54 5.59 7.32
N ASN A 16 1.21 5.46 7.41
CA ASN A 16 0.44 5.72 8.63
C ASN A 16 0.69 7.11 9.21
N TRP A 17 0.90 8.12 8.36
CA TRP A 17 1.23 9.50 8.76
C TRP A 17 2.51 9.61 9.61
N ASP A 18 3.43 8.66 9.46
CA ASP A 18 4.72 8.63 10.14
C ASP A 18 5.85 8.98 9.16
N PHE A 19 6.19 10.27 9.11
CA PHE A 19 7.24 10.79 8.25
C PHE A 19 8.52 11.00 9.05
N ALA A 20 9.65 10.58 8.48
CA ALA A 20 10.96 10.82 9.08
C ALA A 20 11.22 12.34 9.22
N PRO A 21 11.73 12.82 10.36
CA PRO A 21 11.96 14.25 10.60
C PRO A 21 12.77 14.93 9.50
N GLU A 22 13.79 14.26 8.95
CA GLU A 22 14.65 14.81 7.91
C GLU A 22 13.88 15.05 6.60
N VAL A 23 12.91 14.19 6.28
CA VAL A 23 12.04 14.35 5.10
C VAL A 23 11.10 15.53 5.29
N VAL A 24 10.55 15.69 6.50
CA VAL A 24 9.66 16.81 6.85
C VAL A 24 10.41 18.14 6.77
N GLU A 25 11.61 18.22 7.35
CA GLU A 25 12.42 19.44 7.34
C GLU A 25 12.79 19.85 5.91
N ALA A 26 13.23 18.90 5.09
CA ALA A 26 13.51 19.14 3.67
C ALA A 26 12.24 19.59 2.91
N TYR A 27 11.10 18.93 3.16
CA TYR A 27 9.83 19.28 2.56
C TYR A 27 9.40 20.72 2.91
N LEU A 28 9.40 21.08 4.20
CA LEU A 28 9.00 22.41 4.67
C LEU A 28 9.89 23.52 4.11
N ALA A 29 11.21 23.27 4.04
CA ALA A 29 12.15 24.21 3.40
C ALA A 29 11.84 24.38 1.90
N SER A 30 11.67 23.27 1.17
CA SER A 30 11.40 23.32 -0.27
C SER A 30 10.07 24.00 -0.62
N VAL A 31 8.99 23.75 0.12
CA VAL A 31 7.69 24.41 -0.15
C VAL A 31 7.73 25.91 0.17
N MET A 32 8.47 26.32 1.20
CA MET A 32 8.75 27.74 1.47
C MET A 32 9.54 28.37 0.33
N GLU A 33 10.67 27.78 -0.07
CA GLU A 33 11.52 28.31 -1.16
C GLU A 33 10.80 28.32 -2.52
N ALA A 34 9.84 27.42 -2.70
CA ALA A 34 8.97 27.37 -3.87
C ALA A 34 7.84 28.40 -3.85
N ASN A 35 7.70 29.14 -2.75
CA ASN A 35 6.65 30.13 -2.51
C ASN A 35 5.23 29.54 -2.56
N ILE A 36 5.05 28.30 -2.05
CA ILE A 36 3.75 27.67 -1.90
C ILE A 36 2.94 28.44 -0.85
N ASP A 37 1.67 28.73 -1.15
CA ASP A 37 0.84 29.60 -0.30
C ASP A 37 0.38 28.90 0.98
N TYR A 38 0.00 27.62 0.88
CA TYR A 38 -0.56 26.86 1.99
C TYR A 38 0.07 25.48 2.10
N VAL A 39 0.30 25.03 3.32
CA VAL A 39 0.80 23.70 3.63
C VAL A 39 -0.15 23.02 4.60
N GLU A 40 -0.78 21.94 4.16
CA GLU A 40 -1.62 21.11 5.02
C GLU A 40 -0.77 19.98 5.62
N LEU A 41 -0.40 20.19 6.89
CA LEU A 41 0.57 19.35 7.59
C LEU A 41 0.02 17.94 7.87
N GLY A 42 -1.28 17.80 8.07
CA GLY A 42 -1.84 16.53 8.48
C GLY A 42 -3.32 16.59 8.80
N LEU A 43 -3.79 15.53 9.45
CA LEU A 43 -5.14 15.44 10.01
C LEU A 43 -5.17 15.97 11.44
N ARG A 44 -6.38 16.24 11.93
CA ARG A 44 -6.71 16.53 13.33
C ARG A 44 -7.80 15.58 13.80
N ASN A 45 -7.41 14.53 14.51
CA ASN A 45 -8.30 13.47 14.94
C ASN A 45 -8.24 13.22 16.45
N PHE A 46 -9.31 12.64 16.99
CA PHE A 46 -9.27 11.98 18.29
C PHE A 46 -8.38 10.72 18.24
N PRO A 47 -7.84 10.27 19.40
CA PRO A 47 -7.04 9.05 19.48
C PRO A 47 -7.73 7.86 18.80
N GLN A 48 -6.98 7.16 17.94
CA GLN A 48 -7.46 5.96 17.23
C GLN A 48 -6.82 4.70 17.81
N VAL A 49 -7.43 3.55 17.52
CA VAL A 49 -6.85 2.24 17.85
C VAL A 49 -5.72 1.93 16.85
N GLY A 50 -4.58 1.47 17.37
CA GLY A 50 -3.39 1.16 16.57
C GLY A 50 -2.37 2.29 16.54
N PHE A 51 -1.26 2.08 15.83
CA PHE A 51 -0.23 3.10 15.66
C PHE A 51 -0.53 3.96 14.43
N LEU A 52 -0.60 5.27 14.66
CA LEU A 52 -0.56 6.30 13.64
C LEU A 52 0.49 7.33 14.04
N GLY A 53 1.26 7.80 13.07
CA GLY A 53 2.30 8.80 13.26
C GLY A 53 1.75 10.19 13.59
N ALA A 54 2.68 11.11 13.80
CA ALA A 54 2.36 12.43 14.33
C ALA A 54 1.39 13.23 13.45
N TYR A 55 1.44 13.05 12.12
CA TYR A 55 0.63 13.80 11.16
C TYR A 55 -0.81 13.29 11.01
N ALA A 56 -1.18 12.18 11.65
CA ALA A 56 -2.58 11.74 11.75
C ALA A 56 -3.37 12.56 12.80
N TYR A 57 -2.65 13.24 13.70
CA TYR A 57 -3.21 14.00 14.80
C TYR A 57 -2.79 15.47 14.77
N THR A 58 -1.56 15.74 14.32
CA THR A 58 -0.93 17.05 14.22
C THR A 58 -1.15 17.92 15.46
N THR A 59 -1.04 17.33 16.65
CA THR A 59 -1.43 17.99 17.92
C THR A 59 -0.63 19.27 18.17
N GLU A 60 -1.16 20.18 19.00
CA GLU A 60 -0.44 21.39 19.41
C GLU A 60 0.92 21.09 20.05
N LYS A 61 1.03 19.97 20.79
CA LYS A 61 2.31 19.52 21.36
C LYS A 61 3.32 19.18 20.27
N HIS A 62 2.90 18.50 19.20
CA HIS A 62 3.76 18.18 18.07
C HIS A 62 4.08 19.43 17.23
N LEU A 63 3.10 20.30 16.96
CA LEU A 63 3.34 21.56 16.26
C LEU A 63 4.43 22.40 16.95
N ARG A 64 4.45 22.42 18.29
CA ARG A 64 5.50 23.12 19.06
C ARG A 64 6.91 22.58 18.79
N THR A 65 7.07 21.31 18.44
CA THR A 65 8.37 20.71 18.10
C THR A 65 8.82 20.99 16.67
N LEU A 66 7.89 21.35 15.76
CA LEU A 66 8.23 21.63 14.36
C LEU A 66 8.80 23.04 14.19
N ASN A 67 9.84 23.15 13.37
CA ASN A 67 10.30 24.44 12.86
C ASN A 67 9.54 24.75 11.56
N LEU A 68 8.51 25.60 11.64
CA LEU A 68 7.71 25.99 10.48
C LEU A 68 8.30 27.29 9.90
N PRO A 69 8.85 27.27 8.67
CA PRO A 69 9.41 28.47 8.06
C PRO A 69 8.35 29.55 7.79
N ASP A 70 8.76 30.82 7.85
CA ASP A 70 7.92 31.94 7.46
C ASP A 70 7.63 31.92 5.95
N GLY A 71 6.38 32.20 5.57
CA GLY A 71 5.96 32.28 4.16
C GLY A 71 4.61 31.59 3.95
N PRO A 72 4.55 30.25 3.95
CA PRO A 72 3.30 29.52 3.82
C PRO A 72 2.38 29.70 5.03
N ILE A 73 1.07 29.65 4.80
CA ILE A 73 0.09 29.46 5.87
C ILE A 73 -0.08 27.96 6.13
N TYR A 74 0.17 27.53 7.36
CA TYR A 74 0.05 26.15 7.77
C TYR A 74 -1.36 25.80 8.24
N GLY A 75 -1.80 24.59 7.93
CA GLY A 75 -3.11 24.10 8.33
C GLY A 75 -3.19 22.60 8.53
N VAL A 76 -4.37 22.15 8.93
CA VAL A 76 -4.73 20.75 9.10
C VAL A 76 -6.13 20.49 8.56
N MET A 77 -6.44 19.22 8.30
CA MET A 77 -7.78 18.78 7.93
C MET A 77 -8.46 18.01 9.08
N VAL A 78 -9.76 18.19 9.26
CA VAL A 78 -10.60 17.42 10.17
C VAL A 78 -11.82 16.91 9.41
N ASP A 79 -12.22 15.67 9.66
CA ASP A 79 -13.45 15.12 9.07
C ASP A 79 -14.67 15.61 9.83
N ALA A 80 -15.68 16.12 9.12
CA ALA A 80 -16.95 16.56 9.70
C ALA A 80 -17.59 15.43 10.51
N LYS A 81 -17.55 14.19 9.99
CA LYS A 81 -18.03 13.00 10.69
C LYS A 81 -17.39 12.81 12.07
N THR A 82 -16.09 13.04 12.20
CA THR A 82 -15.36 12.93 13.48
C THR A 82 -15.92 13.88 14.53
N ILE A 83 -16.32 15.09 14.12
CA ILE A 83 -16.93 16.08 15.01
C ILE A 83 -18.41 15.77 15.27
N LEU A 84 -19.18 15.49 14.22
CA LEU A 84 -20.63 15.26 14.29
C LEU A 84 -21.01 14.00 15.08
N SER A 85 -20.17 12.96 15.04
CA SER A 85 -20.38 11.71 15.78
C SER A 85 -19.81 11.73 17.20
N SER A 86 -19.13 12.81 17.59
CA SER A 86 -18.53 12.92 18.93
C SER A 86 -19.60 13.02 20.02
N PRO A 87 -19.50 12.25 21.12
CA PRO A 87 -20.44 12.33 22.24
C PRO A 87 -20.35 13.67 23.00
N LEU A 88 -19.32 14.48 22.75
CA LEU A 88 -19.12 15.78 23.38
C LEU A 88 -20.04 16.87 22.78
N GLY A 89 -20.62 16.62 21.60
CA GLY A 89 -21.24 17.66 20.78
C GLY A 89 -20.22 18.53 20.05
N VAL A 90 -20.69 19.31 19.08
CA VAL A 90 -19.82 20.01 18.11
C VAL A 90 -18.84 20.98 18.78
N GLU A 91 -19.32 21.88 19.66
CA GLU A 91 -18.46 22.91 20.25
C GLU A 91 -17.36 22.30 21.14
N ALA A 92 -17.74 21.41 22.06
CA ALA A 92 -16.78 20.77 22.97
C ALA A 92 -15.83 19.80 22.23
N ALA A 93 -16.27 19.17 21.14
CA ALA A 93 -15.38 18.37 20.30
C ALA A 93 -14.31 19.22 19.61
N ILE A 94 -14.68 20.42 19.13
CA ILE A 94 -13.73 21.36 18.54
C ILE A 94 -12.78 21.91 19.60
N ASP A 95 -13.30 22.31 20.77
CA ASP A 95 -12.48 22.82 21.88
C ASP A 95 -11.50 21.76 22.43
N ALA A 96 -11.80 20.46 22.26
CA ALA A 96 -10.90 19.38 22.62
C ALA A 96 -9.74 19.19 21.62
N LEU A 97 -9.92 19.58 20.35
CA LEU A 97 -8.95 19.35 19.27
C LEU A 97 -8.15 20.60 18.88
N PHE A 98 -8.73 21.78 19.11
CA PHE A 98 -8.20 23.07 18.68
C PHE A 98 -8.12 24.05 19.84
N ILE A 99 -7.15 24.96 19.76
CA ILE A 99 -7.02 26.15 20.62
C ILE A 99 -7.27 27.41 19.78
N PRO A 100 -7.41 28.61 20.37
CA PRO A 100 -7.49 29.85 19.57
C PRO A 100 -6.33 29.96 18.58
N ALA A 101 -6.61 30.36 17.33
CA ALA A 101 -5.62 30.38 16.25
C ALA A 101 -4.39 31.22 16.57
N VAL A 102 -4.58 32.31 17.32
CA VAL A 102 -3.49 33.20 17.77
C VAL A 102 -2.49 32.52 18.72
N GLU A 103 -2.88 31.40 19.33
CA GLU A 103 -2.04 30.59 20.24
C GLU A 103 -1.47 29.35 19.55
N SER A 104 -1.88 29.08 18.31
CA SER A 104 -1.42 27.94 17.50
C SER A 104 -0.37 28.38 16.47
N LYS A 105 0.39 27.41 15.95
CA LYS A 105 1.27 27.62 14.78
C LYS A 105 0.56 27.46 13.44
N ILE A 106 -0.70 27.01 13.46
CA ILE A 106 -1.53 26.86 12.26
C ILE A 106 -2.62 27.92 12.24
N SER A 107 -3.01 28.35 11.04
CA SER A 107 -4.07 29.35 10.84
C SER A 107 -5.16 28.89 9.89
N LEU A 108 -5.00 27.72 9.25
CA LEU A 108 -5.97 27.11 8.35
C LEU A 108 -6.52 25.80 8.94
N VAL A 109 -7.84 25.64 8.90
CA VAL A 109 -8.51 24.36 9.16
C VAL A 109 -9.40 24.03 7.98
N ARG A 110 -9.23 22.83 7.41
CA ARG A 110 -10.10 22.31 6.36
C ARG A 110 -11.04 21.26 6.93
N VAL A 111 -12.32 21.38 6.64
CA VAL A 111 -13.34 20.41 7.09
C VAL A 111 -13.73 19.55 5.90
N ALA A 112 -13.39 18.26 5.92
CA ALA A 112 -13.79 17.31 4.89
C ALA A 112 -15.15 16.70 5.23
N ALA A 113 -16.06 16.68 4.25
CA ALA A 113 -17.42 16.22 4.48
C ALA A 113 -18.03 15.54 3.25
N HIS A 114 -18.84 14.52 3.51
CA HIS A 114 -19.79 14.00 2.54
C HIS A 114 -20.97 14.98 2.36
N PHE A 115 -21.66 14.89 1.22
CA PHE A 115 -22.78 15.78 0.88
C PHE A 115 -23.92 15.76 1.93
N THR A 116 -24.15 14.63 2.59
CA THR A 116 -25.16 14.48 3.64
C THR A 116 -24.80 15.19 4.94
N GLU A 117 -23.51 15.47 5.17
CA GLU A 117 -23.01 16.08 6.40
C GLU A 117 -23.05 17.62 6.33
N VAL A 118 -23.16 18.19 5.13
CA VAL A 118 -23.22 19.65 4.89
C VAL A 118 -24.31 20.32 5.72
N GLU A 119 -25.50 19.73 5.78
CA GLU A 119 -26.67 20.27 6.50
C GLU A 119 -26.40 20.48 7.99
N HIS A 120 -25.45 19.74 8.56
CA HIS A 120 -25.13 19.75 9.98
C HIS A 120 -23.80 20.45 10.28
N SER A 121 -23.08 20.92 9.27
CA SER A 121 -21.69 21.38 9.42
C SER A 121 -21.54 22.89 9.69
N GLY A 122 -22.60 23.68 9.55
CA GLY A 122 -22.58 25.11 9.85
C GLY A 122 -22.02 25.48 11.24
N PRO A 123 -22.42 24.78 12.34
CA PRO A 123 -21.85 25.00 13.67
C PRO A 123 -20.33 24.73 13.75
N ILE A 124 -19.82 23.75 13.00
CA ILE A 124 -18.38 23.43 12.96
C ILE A 124 -17.61 24.62 12.40
N VAL A 125 -18.04 25.10 11.23
CA VAL A 125 -17.41 26.22 10.54
C VAL A 125 -17.47 27.48 11.40
N LYS A 126 -18.64 27.81 11.98
CA LYS A 126 -18.81 29.00 12.83
C LYS A 126 -17.92 28.97 14.06
N LYS A 127 -17.80 27.81 14.73
CA LYS A 127 -16.92 27.66 15.89
C LYS A 127 -15.45 27.85 15.51
N LEU A 128 -14.96 27.19 14.47
CA LEU A 128 -13.57 27.34 14.00
C LEU A 128 -13.27 28.80 13.59
N LYS A 129 -14.20 29.48 12.90
CA LYS A 129 -14.07 30.90 12.57
C LYS A 129 -14.02 31.79 13.82
N SER A 130 -14.84 31.51 14.84
CA SER A 130 -14.82 32.26 16.11
C SER A 130 -13.50 32.12 16.87
N MET A 131 -12.77 31.03 16.65
CA MET A 131 -11.43 30.80 17.20
C MET A 131 -10.31 31.50 16.41
N GLY A 132 -10.64 32.16 15.29
CA GLY A 132 -9.70 32.94 14.48
C GLY A 132 -9.08 32.21 13.30
N TYR A 133 -9.52 30.99 12.97
CA TYR A 133 -8.99 30.24 11.84
C TYR A 133 -9.53 30.76 10.50
N LEU A 134 -8.75 30.57 9.44
CA LEU A 134 -9.26 30.43 8.08
C LEU A 134 -9.88 29.03 7.95
N VAL A 135 -11.07 28.95 7.36
CA VAL A 135 -11.81 27.70 7.23
C VAL A 135 -12.10 27.41 5.77
N GLY A 136 -11.55 26.29 5.29
CA GLY A 136 -11.94 25.66 4.03
C GLY A 136 -12.93 24.53 4.27
N TYR A 137 -13.90 24.35 3.38
CA TYR A 137 -14.89 23.27 3.50
C TYR A 137 -14.89 22.40 2.25
N ASN A 138 -14.50 21.14 2.39
CA ASN A 138 -14.23 20.19 1.31
C ASN A 138 -15.42 19.23 1.09
N LEU A 139 -16.13 19.43 -0.03
CA LEU A 139 -17.15 18.50 -0.51
C LEU A 139 -16.47 17.27 -1.15
N MET A 140 -16.53 16.13 -0.47
CA MET A 140 -16.03 14.86 -0.98
C MET A 140 -16.98 14.26 -2.02
N GLN A 141 -16.45 13.53 -3.00
CA GLN A 141 -17.21 12.79 -4.02
C GLN A 141 -18.20 13.67 -4.81
N ALA A 142 -17.72 14.78 -5.34
CA ALA A 142 -18.55 15.70 -6.14
C ALA A 142 -18.87 15.16 -7.54
N GLY A 143 -18.00 14.32 -8.10
CA GLY A 143 -18.20 13.70 -9.42
C GLY A 143 -19.50 12.90 -9.52
N GLY A 144 -20.19 13.03 -10.64
CA GLY A 144 -21.44 12.32 -10.94
C GLY A 144 -22.69 12.83 -10.21
N LYS A 145 -22.56 13.82 -9.31
CA LYS A 145 -23.73 14.40 -8.62
C LYS A 145 -24.51 15.35 -9.53
N PRO A 146 -25.86 15.35 -9.47
CA PRO A 146 -26.69 16.30 -10.22
C PRO A 146 -26.36 17.76 -9.89
N ASN A 147 -26.53 18.66 -10.86
CA ASN A 147 -26.25 20.09 -10.71
C ASN A 147 -27.00 20.70 -9.52
N GLU A 148 -28.27 20.33 -9.36
CA GLU A 148 -29.17 20.87 -8.34
C GLU A 148 -28.70 20.48 -6.93
N VAL A 149 -28.15 19.27 -6.78
CA VAL A 149 -27.59 18.79 -5.51
C VAL A 149 -26.33 19.56 -5.16
N ILE A 150 -25.45 19.81 -6.14
CA ILE A 150 -24.21 20.58 -5.94
C ILE A 150 -24.53 22.04 -5.60
N ALA A 151 -25.45 22.67 -6.35
CA ALA A 151 -25.91 24.04 -6.10
C ALA A 151 -26.55 24.17 -4.72
N ASP A 152 -27.38 23.21 -4.30
CA ASP A 152 -27.96 23.23 -2.95
C ASP A 152 -26.89 23.18 -1.85
N LYS A 153 -25.84 22.35 -1.99
CA LYS A 153 -24.74 22.34 -1.01
C LYS A 153 -23.95 23.65 -0.99
N ALA A 154 -23.77 24.29 -2.14
CA ALA A 154 -23.19 25.62 -2.22
C ALA A 154 -24.07 26.69 -1.53
N ARG A 155 -25.41 26.63 -1.71
CA ARG A 155 -26.38 27.49 -1.01
C ARG A 155 -26.27 27.34 0.51
N GLN A 156 -26.26 26.10 1.00
CA GLN A 156 -26.11 25.83 2.44
C GLN A 156 -24.78 26.36 2.98
N ALA A 157 -23.68 26.20 2.25
CA ALA A 157 -22.37 26.75 2.63
C ALA A 157 -22.38 28.29 2.65
N LYS A 158 -23.10 28.94 1.72
CA LYS A 158 -23.31 30.40 1.67
C LYS A 158 -24.03 30.90 2.93
N GLU A 159 -25.05 30.19 3.39
CA GLU A 159 -25.85 30.54 4.59
C GLU A 159 -25.03 30.54 5.89
N TRP A 160 -23.81 29.98 5.89
CA TRP A 160 -22.92 30.06 7.05
C TRP A 160 -22.26 31.43 7.19
N GLU A 161 -22.20 32.22 6.12
CA GLU A 161 -21.67 33.61 6.00
C GLU A 161 -20.18 33.80 6.32
N VAL A 162 -19.56 32.86 7.04
CA VAL A 162 -18.20 32.98 7.57
C VAL A 162 -17.18 32.08 6.89
N LEU A 163 -17.60 31.23 5.96
CA LEU A 163 -16.73 30.29 5.27
C LEU A 163 -15.78 31.03 4.31
N ASP A 164 -14.47 30.74 4.36
CA ASP A 164 -13.49 31.44 3.52
C ASP A 164 -13.36 30.81 2.13
N THR A 165 -13.46 29.49 2.02
CA THR A 165 -13.28 28.78 0.74
C THR A 165 -14.09 27.49 0.70
N LEU A 166 -14.88 27.32 -0.37
CA LEU A 166 -15.61 26.09 -0.64
C LEU A 166 -14.82 25.22 -1.63
N TYR A 167 -14.60 23.96 -1.28
CA TYR A 167 -13.82 23.01 -2.04
C TYR A 167 -14.70 21.89 -2.59
N PHE A 168 -14.30 21.33 -3.74
CA PHE A 168 -14.80 20.04 -4.22
C PHE A 168 -13.66 19.09 -4.55
N ALA A 169 -13.88 17.79 -4.32
CA ALA A 169 -12.85 16.77 -4.48
C ALA A 169 -13.25 15.66 -5.47
N ASP A 170 -12.30 15.27 -6.32
CA ASP A 170 -12.35 14.10 -7.19
C ASP A 170 -12.03 12.82 -6.41
N SER A 171 -12.78 12.52 -5.36
CA SER A 171 -12.39 11.47 -4.40
C SER A 171 -12.24 10.06 -5.01
N LEU A 172 -12.88 9.80 -6.16
CA LEU A 172 -12.76 8.55 -6.91
C LEU A 172 -11.75 8.64 -8.07
N GLY A 173 -11.22 9.83 -8.40
CA GLY A 173 -10.28 10.06 -9.48
C GLY A 173 -10.84 9.74 -10.87
N ASN A 174 -12.16 9.93 -11.03
CA ASN A 174 -12.93 9.54 -12.21
C ASN A 174 -13.48 10.74 -13.01
N MET A 175 -13.21 11.97 -12.57
CA MET A 175 -13.64 13.18 -13.28
C MET A 175 -12.79 13.45 -14.52
N ASP A 176 -13.37 14.15 -15.49
CA ASP A 176 -12.65 14.80 -16.58
C ASP A 176 -12.85 16.31 -16.56
N SER A 177 -12.21 17.03 -17.48
CA SER A 177 -12.27 18.49 -17.53
C SER A 177 -13.68 19.02 -17.72
N THR A 178 -14.54 18.31 -18.46
CA THR A 178 -15.93 18.71 -18.68
C THR A 178 -16.75 18.58 -17.40
N GLU A 179 -16.55 17.50 -16.66
CA GLU A 179 -17.20 17.31 -15.35
C GLU A 179 -16.72 18.35 -14.33
N VAL A 180 -15.43 18.68 -14.31
CA VAL A 180 -14.88 19.75 -13.48
C VAL A 180 -15.53 21.10 -13.79
N GLU A 181 -15.60 21.48 -15.07
CA GLU A 181 -16.24 22.74 -15.50
C GLU A 181 -17.73 22.78 -15.13
N ARG A 182 -18.45 21.65 -15.26
CA ARG A 182 -19.85 21.52 -14.86
C ARG A 182 -20.03 21.74 -13.36
N ILE A 183 -19.22 21.10 -12.53
CA ILE A 183 -19.28 21.23 -11.06
C ILE A 183 -18.98 22.67 -10.65
N VAL A 184 -17.96 23.29 -11.23
CA VAL A 184 -17.64 24.71 -10.97
C VAL A 184 -18.82 25.60 -11.33
N ALA A 185 -19.44 25.40 -12.50
CA ALA A 185 -20.62 26.16 -12.92
C ALA A 185 -21.81 25.96 -11.96
N ALA A 186 -22.05 24.75 -11.48
CA ALA A 186 -23.11 24.45 -10.51
C ALA A 186 -22.85 25.12 -9.14
N LEU A 187 -21.63 25.05 -8.61
CA LEU A 187 -21.26 25.72 -7.36
C LEU A 187 -21.43 27.25 -7.49
N ARG A 188 -21.06 27.82 -8.65
CA ARG A 188 -21.15 29.25 -8.94
C ARG A 188 -22.57 29.80 -9.06
N GLN A 189 -23.59 28.95 -9.13
CA GLN A 189 -24.99 29.41 -9.06
C GLN A 189 -25.30 30.07 -7.71
N GLU A 190 -24.67 29.59 -6.64
CA GLU A 190 -24.99 30.00 -5.27
C GLU A 190 -23.78 30.59 -4.54
N TRP A 191 -22.56 30.14 -4.86
CA TRP A 191 -21.31 30.52 -4.17
C TRP A 191 -20.45 31.53 -4.94
N GLU A 192 -20.27 32.72 -4.35
CA GLU A 192 -19.46 33.82 -4.92
C GLU A 192 -18.03 33.87 -4.35
N GLY A 193 -17.76 33.17 -3.25
CA GLY A 193 -16.46 33.19 -2.57
C GLY A 193 -15.35 32.43 -3.32
N ASP A 194 -14.19 32.29 -2.67
CA ASP A 194 -13.10 31.48 -3.20
C ASP A 194 -13.56 30.02 -3.37
N LEU A 195 -13.15 29.41 -4.49
CA LEU A 195 -13.34 27.98 -4.74
C LEU A 195 -11.99 27.29 -4.72
N GLY A 196 -11.98 26.07 -4.19
CA GLY A 196 -10.84 25.17 -4.24
C GLY A 196 -11.16 23.83 -4.91
N ILE A 197 -10.12 23.18 -5.45
CA ILE A 197 -10.23 21.84 -6.02
C ILE A 197 -9.15 20.91 -5.46
N HIS A 198 -9.54 19.66 -5.22
CA HIS A 198 -8.63 18.57 -4.88
C HIS A 198 -8.83 17.41 -5.86
N THR A 199 -7.84 17.14 -6.71
CA THR A 199 -7.95 16.14 -7.78
C THR A 199 -7.10 14.91 -7.46
N HIS A 200 -7.69 13.73 -7.68
CA HIS A 200 -6.95 12.46 -7.67
C HIS A 200 -6.52 12.08 -9.09
N ASN A 201 -5.48 11.25 -9.17
CA ASN A 201 -4.84 10.89 -10.43
C ASN A 201 -5.15 9.44 -10.89
N ASN A 202 -6.26 8.85 -10.43
CA ASN A 202 -6.60 7.45 -10.73
C ASN A 202 -6.67 7.19 -12.24
N MET A 203 -7.35 8.07 -12.99
CA MET A 203 -7.38 8.03 -14.45
C MET A 203 -6.23 8.77 -15.15
N GLY A 204 -5.20 9.22 -14.42
CA GLY A 204 -4.10 10.02 -14.97
C GLY A 204 -4.48 11.46 -15.36
N LYS A 205 -5.63 11.96 -14.89
CA LYS A 205 -6.19 13.28 -15.26
C LYS A 205 -6.04 14.36 -14.18
N GLY A 206 -5.31 14.08 -13.09
CA GLY A 206 -5.24 14.98 -11.94
C GLY A 206 -4.82 16.39 -12.32
N LEU A 207 -3.69 16.51 -13.04
CA LEU A 207 -3.14 17.79 -13.49
C LEU A 207 -4.06 18.51 -14.47
N ASP A 208 -4.61 17.81 -15.46
CA ASP A 208 -5.52 18.37 -16.46
C ASP A 208 -6.78 18.94 -15.80
N ASN A 209 -7.37 18.20 -14.85
CA ASN A 209 -8.52 18.63 -14.07
C ASN A 209 -8.20 19.84 -13.19
N THR A 210 -7.02 19.89 -12.56
CA THR A 210 -6.56 21.06 -11.80
C THR A 210 -6.43 22.30 -12.69
N LEU A 211 -5.86 22.15 -13.89
CA LEU A 211 -5.70 23.26 -14.85
C LEU A 211 -7.05 23.71 -15.43
N ALA A 212 -7.97 22.77 -15.70
CA ALA A 212 -9.32 23.08 -16.15
C ALA A 212 -10.09 23.89 -15.09
N ALA A 213 -10.03 23.47 -13.83
CA ALA A 213 -10.61 24.20 -12.71
C ALA A 213 -10.05 25.62 -12.58
N SER A 214 -8.73 25.77 -12.68
CA SER A 214 -8.06 27.08 -12.65
C SER A 214 -8.57 28.00 -13.76
N LYS A 215 -8.70 27.49 -15.00
CA LYS A 215 -9.29 28.23 -16.13
C LYS A 215 -10.75 28.60 -15.90
N ALA A 216 -11.51 27.75 -15.22
CA ALA A 216 -12.90 28.00 -14.83
C ALA A 216 -13.05 28.95 -13.63
N GLY A 217 -11.95 29.51 -13.09
CA GLY A 217 -11.97 30.51 -12.02
C GLY A 217 -11.90 29.94 -10.60
N VAL A 218 -11.49 28.68 -10.44
CA VAL A 218 -11.11 28.12 -9.13
C VAL A 218 -9.77 28.74 -8.70
N THR A 219 -9.70 29.24 -7.47
CA THR A 219 -8.59 30.05 -6.99
C THR A 219 -7.61 29.28 -6.11
N TRP A 220 -8.03 28.17 -5.49
CA TRP A 220 -7.18 27.31 -4.67
C TRP A 220 -6.98 25.93 -5.32
N LEU A 221 -5.73 25.55 -5.54
CA LEU A 221 -5.36 24.31 -6.22
C LEU A 221 -4.57 23.44 -5.25
N ASP A 222 -5.12 22.27 -4.90
CA ASP A 222 -4.42 21.30 -4.08
C ASP A 222 -3.44 20.47 -4.91
N THR A 223 -2.27 20.20 -4.33
CA THR A 223 -1.21 19.39 -4.92
C THR A 223 -0.46 18.59 -3.85
N THR A 224 0.36 17.64 -4.28
CA THR A 224 1.29 16.89 -3.42
C THR A 224 2.58 16.56 -4.18
N ILE A 225 3.70 16.46 -3.48
CA ILE A 225 5.01 16.10 -4.04
C ILE A 225 4.95 14.70 -4.64
N THR A 226 5.36 14.51 -5.90
CA THR A 226 5.22 13.24 -6.65
C THR A 226 3.79 12.72 -6.78
N GLY A 227 2.79 13.54 -6.42
CA GLY A 227 1.40 13.11 -6.34
C GLY A 227 1.14 12.20 -5.15
N MET A 228 2.00 12.16 -4.11
CA MET A 228 1.83 11.27 -2.98
C MET A 228 0.48 11.49 -2.28
N GLY A 229 -0.39 10.48 -2.33
CA GLY A 229 -1.78 10.60 -1.89
C GLY A 229 -2.56 9.31 -2.09
N ARG A 230 -3.71 9.17 -1.42
CA ARG A 230 -4.51 7.94 -1.47
C ARG A 230 -4.78 7.47 -2.92
N GLY A 231 -4.75 6.16 -3.15
CA GLY A 231 -5.02 5.57 -4.46
C GLY A 231 -3.87 5.74 -5.45
N ALA A 232 -4.15 6.31 -6.63
CA ALA A 232 -3.11 6.65 -7.60
C ALA A 232 -2.38 7.97 -7.30
N GLY A 233 -2.73 8.64 -6.20
CA GLY A 233 -2.18 9.94 -5.85
C GLY A 233 -3.02 11.13 -6.30
N ASN A 234 -2.43 12.32 -6.20
CA ASN A 234 -3.02 13.61 -6.53
C ASN A 234 -2.27 14.31 -7.67
N THR A 235 -2.69 15.54 -8.03
CA THR A 235 -1.86 16.41 -8.86
C THR A 235 -0.48 16.62 -8.25
N GLN A 236 0.54 16.36 -9.07
CA GLN A 236 1.94 16.49 -8.69
C GLN A 236 2.35 17.96 -8.62
N THR A 237 2.84 18.41 -7.46
CA THR A 237 3.26 19.80 -7.23
C THR A 237 4.29 20.24 -8.26
N GLU A 238 5.32 19.43 -8.49
CA GLU A 238 6.39 19.71 -9.44
C GLU A 238 5.87 19.89 -10.88
N ASN A 239 4.89 19.10 -11.31
CA ASN A 239 4.34 19.21 -12.66
C ASN A 239 3.45 20.44 -12.80
N LEU A 240 2.61 20.74 -11.80
CA LEU A 240 1.78 21.93 -11.83
C LEU A 240 2.67 23.17 -11.93
N LEU A 241 3.70 23.27 -11.07
CA LEU A 241 4.63 24.39 -11.08
C LEU A 241 5.34 24.55 -12.42
N ALA A 242 5.85 23.46 -13.01
CA ALA A 242 6.49 23.48 -14.33
C ALA A 242 5.55 24.00 -15.43
N VAL A 243 4.28 23.59 -15.41
CA VAL A 243 3.29 23.98 -16.42
C VAL A 243 2.92 25.46 -16.28
N ILE A 244 2.64 25.94 -15.07
CA ILE A 244 2.23 27.34 -14.86
C ILE A 244 3.40 28.31 -15.07
N GLU A 245 4.63 27.91 -14.75
CA GLU A 245 5.84 28.70 -15.07
C GLU A 245 5.95 28.91 -16.58
N LYS A 246 5.76 27.85 -17.38
CA LYS A 246 5.73 27.94 -18.85
C LYS A 246 4.58 28.80 -19.39
N GLN A 247 3.47 28.90 -18.64
CA GLN A 247 2.35 29.79 -18.96
C GLN A 247 2.59 31.24 -18.51
N GLY A 248 3.75 31.56 -17.96
CA GLY A 248 4.15 32.91 -17.55
C GLY A 248 3.84 33.26 -16.08
N CYS A 249 3.48 32.28 -15.25
CA CYS A 249 3.29 32.49 -13.83
C CYS A 249 4.65 32.50 -13.10
N ASN A 250 5.17 33.69 -12.80
CA ASN A 250 6.46 33.87 -12.11
C ASN A 250 6.34 33.94 -10.57
N LYS A 251 5.18 33.59 -10.01
CA LYS A 251 4.92 33.65 -8.57
C LYS A 251 5.67 32.56 -7.80
N TYR A 252 5.81 31.38 -8.39
CA TYR A 252 6.35 30.18 -7.73
C TYR A 252 7.72 29.81 -8.29
N ASN A 253 8.50 29.06 -7.52
CA ASN A 253 9.82 28.58 -7.92
C ASN A 253 9.85 27.04 -7.87
N ALA A 254 9.86 26.37 -9.01
CA ALA A 254 9.78 24.91 -9.05
C ALA A 254 11.07 24.18 -8.63
N LYS A 255 12.23 24.85 -8.71
CA LYS A 255 13.55 24.20 -8.54
C LYS A 255 13.75 23.52 -7.17
N PRO A 256 13.40 24.13 -6.03
CA PRO A 256 13.53 23.49 -4.71
C PRO A 256 12.67 22.24 -4.57
N VAL A 257 11.54 22.17 -5.29
CA VAL A 257 10.67 20.99 -5.33
C VAL A 257 11.32 19.86 -6.12
N TYR A 258 11.99 20.16 -7.24
CA TYR A 258 12.69 19.13 -8.02
C TYR A 258 13.81 18.45 -7.23
N ASP A 259 14.60 19.21 -6.46
CA ASP A 259 15.65 18.64 -5.59
C ASP A 259 15.05 17.74 -4.50
N LEU A 260 13.94 18.18 -3.88
CA LEU A 260 13.20 17.39 -2.90
C LEU A 260 12.71 16.05 -3.48
N VAL A 261 12.14 16.09 -4.70
CA VAL A 261 11.66 14.91 -5.41
C VAL A 261 12.79 13.89 -5.60
N ILE A 262 13.90 14.33 -6.18
CA ILE A 262 15.04 13.46 -6.52
C ILE A 262 15.67 12.84 -5.27
N ARG A 263 15.82 13.62 -4.18
CA ARG A 263 16.53 13.17 -2.98
C ARG A 263 15.70 12.27 -2.07
N HIS A 264 14.39 12.51 -1.98
CA HIS A 264 13.54 11.86 -0.97
C HIS A 264 12.36 11.12 -1.60
N PHE A 265 11.54 11.81 -2.39
CA PHE A 265 10.23 11.27 -2.77
C PHE A 265 10.27 10.23 -3.89
N GLU A 266 11.23 10.26 -4.81
CA GLU A 266 11.36 9.21 -5.84
C GLU A 266 11.65 7.84 -5.22
N SER A 267 12.55 7.78 -4.23
CA SER A 267 12.85 6.52 -3.55
C SER A 267 11.65 6.06 -2.73
N MET A 268 10.97 6.97 -2.02
CA MET A 268 9.76 6.62 -1.29
C MET A 268 8.66 6.12 -2.23
N GLN A 269 8.46 6.76 -3.39
CA GLN A 269 7.47 6.33 -4.38
C GLN A 269 7.73 4.91 -4.85
N LYS A 270 8.99 4.56 -5.11
CA LYS A 270 9.39 3.18 -5.46
C LYS A 270 9.12 2.19 -4.34
N ASN A 271 9.34 2.60 -3.09
CA ASN A 271 9.19 1.73 -1.92
C ASN A 271 7.72 1.47 -1.57
N TYR A 272 6.87 2.50 -1.61
CA TYR A 272 5.46 2.44 -1.21
C TYR A 272 4.50 2.21 -2.38
N GLY A 273 4.94 2.47 -3.62
CA GLY A 273 4.21 2.10 -4.84
C GLY A 273 3.01 2.98 -5.20
N TRP A 274 2.98 4.25 -4.77
CA TRP A 274 1.90 5.17 -5.19
C TRP A 274 2.07 5.64 -6.64
N GLY A 275 0.94 5.90 -7.29
CA GLY A 275 0.90 6.33 -8.68
C GLY A 275 -0.20 5.62 -9.47
N SER A 276 -0.57 6.19 -10.62
CA SER A 276 -1.57 5.60 -11.51
C SER A 276 -1.06 4.29 -12.12
N ASN A 277 -1.96 3.32 -12.19
CA ASN A 277 -1.75 2.06 -12.87
C ASN A 277 -3.09 1.56 -13.42
N LEU A 278 -3.06 0.46 -14.19
CA LEU A 278 -4.25 -0.11 -14.82
C LEU A 278 -5.37 -0.39 -13.82
N LEU A 279 -5.06 -0.87 -12.61
CA LEU A 279 -6.08 -1.25 -11.64
C LEU A 279 -6.77 -0.04 -11.04
N TYR A 280 -6.03 1.03 -10.72
CA TYR A 280 -6.63 2.29 -10.29
C TYR A 280 -7.46 2.92 -11.40
N PHE A 281 -7.00 2.83 -12.65
CA PHE A 281 -7.76 3.32 -13.80
C PHE A 281 -9.09 2.57 -13.95
N LEU A 282 -9.06 1.23 -13.92
CA LEU A 282 -10.26 0.40 -14.01
C LEU A 282 -11.20 0.62 -12.82
N GLY A 283 -10.67 0.72 -11.59
CA GLY A 283 -11.48 1.00 -10.41
C GLY A 283 -12.20 2.35 -10.51
N ALA A 284 -11.49 3.40 -10.94
CA ALA A 284 -12.09 4.72 -11.14
C ALA A 284 -13.17 4.73 -12.22
N GLN A 285 -13.00 3.99 -13.32
CA GLN A 285 -14.03 3.86 -14.36
C GLN A 285 -15.33 3.19 -13.89
N ASN A 286 -15.27 2.44 -12.79
CA ASN A 286 -16.42 1.70 -12.24
C ASN A 286 -16.80 2.21 -10.84
N ASP A 287 -16.45 3.46 -10.51
CA ASP A 287 -16.81 4.13 -9.25
C ASP A 287 -16.34 3.40 -7.97
N VAL A 288 -15.29 2.57 -8.07
CA VAL A 288 -14.73 1.83 -6.95
C VAL A 288 -13.82 2.75 -6.13
N HIS A 289 -14.02 2.77 -4.80
CA HIS A 289 -13.21 3.56 -3.89
C HIS A 289 -11.72 3.15 -3.95
N PRO A 290 -10.77 4.10 -4.07
CA PRO A 290 -9.35 3.79 -4.31
C PRO A 290 -8.71 2.90 -3.24
N THR A 291 -9.19 2.97 -1.99
CA THR A 291 -8.72 2.12 -0.88
C THR A 291 -8.91 0.63 -1.12
N TYR A 292 -9.91 0.20 -1.90
CA TYR A 292 -10.02 -1.23 -2.28
C TYR A 292 -8.80 -1.67 -3.09
N ILE A 293 -8.48 -0.93 -4.15
CA ILE A 293 -7.36 -1.22 -5.04
C ILE A 293 -6.02 -1.09 -4.28
N GLN A 294 -5.88 -0.08 -3.42
CA GLN A 294 -4.69 0.09 -2.59
C GLN A 294 -4.45 -1.08 -1.63
N ASN A 295 -5.50 -1.62 -1.01
CA ASN A 295 -5.39 -2.80 -0.15
C ASN A 295 -5.07 -4.07 -0.96
N LEU A 296 -5.65 -4.23 -2.16
CA LEU A 296 -5.33 -5.34 -3.06
C LEU A 296 -3.86 -5.29 -3.49
N LEU A 297 -3.35 -4.11 -3.85
CA LEU A 297 -1.97 -3.92 -4.32
C LEU A 297 -0.92 -4.00 -3.21
N SER A 298 -1.26 -3.58 -1.99
CA SER A 298 -0.33 -3.66 -0.85
C SER A 298 -0.18 -5.07 -0.31
N ASN A 299 -1.17 -5.95 -0.55
CA ASN A 299 -1.09 -7.34 -0.14
C ASN A 299 -0.38 -8.19 -1.21
N LYS A 300 0.90 -8.50 -0.95
CA LYS A 300 1.75 -9.34 -1.82
C LYS A 300 1.32 -10.81 -1.91
N HIS A 301 0.29 -11.22 -1.17
CA HIS A 301 -0.19 -12.60 -1.15
C HIS A 301 -1.26 -12.92 -2.21
N TYR A 302 -1.74 -11.92 -2.94
CA TYR A 302 -2.71 -12.15 -4.03
C TYR A 302 -2.01 -12.26 -5.38
N GLY A 303 -2.37 -13.30 -6.14
CA GLY A 303 -1.98 -13.44 -7.53
C GLY A 303 -2.71 -12.45 -8.44
N THR A 304 -2.17 -12.22 -9.64
CA THR A 304 -2.75 -11.28 -10.61
C THR A 304 -4.18 -11.64 -10.99
N GLU A 305 -4.51 -12.92 -11.14
CA GLU A 305 -5.88 -13.38 -11.46
C GLU A 305 -6.87 -13.11 -10.33
N GLU A 306 -6.45 -13.29 -9.07
CA GLU A 306 -7.29 -13.02 -7.89
C GLU A 306 -7.57 -11.52 -7.77
N ILE A 307 -6.55 -10.69 -8.02
CA ILE A 307 -6.69 -9.22 -8.05
C ILE A 307 -7.63 -8.80 -9.18
N VAL A 308 -7.45 -9.32 -10.40
CA VAL A 308 -8.30 -8.99 -11.55
C VAL A 308 -9.74 -9.47 -11.31
N GLY A 309 -9.92 -10.68 -10.76
CA GLY A 309 -11.22 -11.22 -10.40
C GLY A 309 -11.92 -10.41 -9.31
N ALA A 310 -11.19 -10.00 -8.26
CA ALA A 310 -11.74 -9.19 -7.18
C ALA A 310 -12.17 -7.82 -7.69
N ILE A 311 -11.40 -7.22 -8.59
CA ILE A 311 -11.77 -5.97 -9.28
C ILE A 311 -13.01 -6.19 -10.15
N GLY A 312 -13.06 -7.28 -10.93
CA GLY A 312 -14.24 -7.63 -11.72
C GLY A 312 -15.50 -7.76 -10.87
N TYR A 313 -15.39 -8.35 -9.68
CA TYR A 313 -16.49 -8.44 -8.73
C TYR A 313 -16.87 -7.06 -8.15
N LEU A 314 -15.89 -6.26 -7.70
CA LEU A 314 -16.13 -4.92 -7.17
C LEU A 314 -16.76 -3.98 -8.20
N ASN A 315 -16.39 -4.09 -9.47
CA ASN A 315 -16.95 -3.27 -10.54
C ASN A 315 -18.45 -3.55 -10.79
N ASN A 316 -18.93 -4.74 -10.44
CA ASN A 316 -20.33 -5.13 -10.64
C ASN A 316 -21.19 -4.92 -9.38
N LEU A 317 -20.60 -4.49 -8.27
CA LEU A 317 -21.29 -4.26 -7.00
C LEU A 317 -21.76 -2.81 -6.89
N GLU A 318 -23.04 -2.63 -6.55
CA GLU A 318 -23.53 -1.33 -6.11
C GLU A 318 -22.97 -0.97 -4.72
N GLY A 319 -22.61 0.30 -4.51
CA GLY A 319 -22.16 0.80 -3.20
C GLY A 319 -20.65 0.73 -2.93
N THR A 320 -19.82 0.42 -3.94
CA THR A 320 -18.34 0.38 -3.82
C THR A 320 -17.67 1.76 -3.80
N THR A 321 -18.46 2.84 -3.86
CA THR A 321 -17.99 4.22 -3.73
C THR A 321 -17.46 4.54 -2.33
N SER A 322 -17.72 3.69 -1.33
CA SER A 322 -17.11 3.78 0.00
C SER A 322 -16.42 2.47 0.37
N TYR A 323 -15.32 2.57 1.12
CA TYR A 323 -14.56 1.39 1.54
C TYR A 323 -15.25 0.64 2.69
N ASN A 324 -15.36 -0.68 2.54
CA ASN A 324 -15.81 -1.62 3.55
C ASN A 324 -14.94 -2.90 3.50
N GLY A 325 -14.26 -3.21 4.60
CA GLY A 325 -13.38 -4.38 4.69
C GLY A 325 -14.08 -5.71 4.40
N SER A 326 -15.34 -5.89 4.81
CA SER A 326 -16.06 -7.16 4.60
C SER A 326 -16.39 -7.40 3.12
N VAL A 327 -16.60 -6.33 2.36
CA VAL A 327 -16.84 -6.41 0.91
C VAL A 327 -15.56 -6.84 0.20
N LEU A 328 -14.41 -6.32 0.62
CA LEU A 328 -13.11 -6.72 0.10
C LEU A 328 -12.82 -8.21 0.39
N GLU A 329 -13.06 -8.65 1.63
CA GLU A 329 -12.92 -10.07 2.00
C GLU A 329 -13.82 -10.99 1.16
N THR A 330 -15.07 -10.56 0.93
CA THR A 330 -16.01 -11.30 0.08
C THR A 330 -15.52 -11.37 -1.36
N ALA A 331 -15.06 -10.24 -1.92
CA ALA A 331 -14.51 -10.16 -3.27
C ALA A 331 -13.32 -11.12 -3.47
N LEU A 332 -12.49 -11.27 -2.44
CA LEU A 332 -11.35 -12.19 -2.42
C LEU A 332 -11.78 -13.66 -2.21
N SER A 333 -12.85 -13.90 -1.45
CA SER A 333 -13.38 -15.26 -1.22
C SER A 333 -14.09 -15.86 -2.44
N PHE A 334 -14.66 -15.03 -3.31
CA PHE A 334 -15.30 -15.51 -4.55
C PHE A 334 -14.28 -15.87 -5.64
N THR A 335 -13.04 -15.40 -5.50
CA THR A 335 -11.96 -15.60 -6.48
C THR A 335 -10.93 -16.63 -6.04
N SER A 336 -11.03 -17.17 -4.82
CA SER A 336 -10.27 -18.36 -4.44
C SER A 336 -10.65 -19.51 -5.36
N SER A 337 -9.65 -20.03 -6.09
CA SER A 337 -9.75 -21.15 -7.02
C SER A 337 -10.81 -22.19 -6.62
N THR A 338 -11.77 -22.45 -7.50
CA THR A 338 -12.78 -23.53 -7.35
C THR A 338 -12.20 -24.92 -7.66
N LYS A 339 -10.89 -25.02 -7.92
CA LYS A 339 -10.22 -26.30 -8.17
C LYS A 339 -10.13 -27.07 -6.87
N ASP A 340 -10.42 -28.37 -6.91
CA ASP A 340 -10.23 -29.26 -5.76
C ASP A 340 -8.79 -29.13 -5.24
N ILE A 341 -8.67 -28.84 -3.95
CA ILE A 341 -7.38 -28.69 -3.27
C ILE A 341 -6.83 -30.08 -3.01
N GLY A 342 -5.74 -30.44 -3.69
CA GLY A 342 -5.11 -31.75 -3.58
C GLY A 342 -3.84 -31.84 -4.42
N GLY A 343 -3.21 -33.01 -4.40
CA GLY A 343 -2.00 -33.31 -5.16
C GLY A 343 -1.88 -34.80 -5.42
N THR A 344 -0.66 -35.29 -5.62
CA THR A 344 -0.34 -36.72 -5.71
C THR A 344 0.44 -37.16 -4.47
N THR A 345 0.50 -38.48 -4.27
CA THR A 345 1.27 -39.09 -3.17
C THR A 345 2.72 -39.40 -3.57
N ASP A 346 3.22 -38.86 -4.69
CA ASP A 346 4.51 -39.24 -5.30
C ASP A 346 5.74 -38.88 -4.45
N LEU A 347 5.56 -37.95 -3.51
CA LEU A 347 6.62 -37.49 -2.60
C LEU A 347 6.63 -38.25 -1.28
N VAL A 348 5.55 -38.97 -0.93
CA VAL A 348 5.44 -39.67 0.35
C VAL A 348 6.58 -40.67 0.54
N ASN A 349 7.38 -40.49 1.61
CA ASN A 349 8.55 -41.31 1.93
C ASN A 349 9.62 -41.40 0.82
N LYS A 350 9.65 -40.44 -0.11
CA LYS A 350 10.58 -40.47 -1.24
C LYS A 350 12.06 -40.34 -0.84
N PHE A 351 12.35 -39.69 0.29
CA PHE A 351 13.71 -39.39 0.75
C PHE A 351 14.12 -40.19 1.99
N VAL A 352 13.44 -41.30 2.28
CA VAL A 352 13.76 -42.13 3.45
C VAL A 352 15.22 -42.58 3.43
N GLY A 353 15.93 -42.29 4.51
CA GLY A 353 17.35 -42.62 4.68
C GLY A 353 18.31 -41.56 4.11
N GLU A 354 17.83 -40.65 3.26
CA GLU A 354 18.67 -39.69 2.56
C GLU A 354 18.90 -38.41 3.38
N GLU A 355 20.05 -37.78 3.16
CA GLU A 355 20.32 -36.42 3.63
C GLU A 355 19.80 -35.42 2.59
N VAL A 356 19.03 -34.43 3.05
CA VAL A 356 18.53 -33.34 2.20
C VAL A 356 19.23 -32.04 2.55
N LEU A 357 19.73 -31.34 1.53
CA LEU A 357 20.22 -29.97 1.62
C LEU A 357 19.23 -29.03 0.92
N VAL A 358 18.62 -28.14 1.67
CA VAL A 358 17.75 -27.09 1.12
C VAL A 358 18.56 -25.82 0.89
N VAL A 359 18.45 -25.27 -0.30
CA VAL A 359 19.12 -24.03 -0.71
C VAL A 359 18.10 -22.91 -0.94
N ALA A 360 18.12 -21.88 -0.10
CA ALA A 360 17.36 -20.65 -0.29
C ALA A 360 18.22 -19.53 -0.93
N ASN A 361 17.54 -18.45 -1.33
CA ASN A 361 18.14 -17.30 -2.03
C ASN A 361 18.62 -16.18 -1.09
N GLY A 362 18.92 -16.49 0.18
CA GLY A 362 19.49 -15.50 1.10
C GLY A 362 20.91 -15.08 0.69
N SER A 363 21.31 -13.88 1.09
CA SER A 363 22.67 -13.33 0.87
C SER A 363 23.79 -14.26 1.35
N SER A 364 23.53 -15.09 2.37
CA SER A 364 24.51 -16.07 2.83
C SER A 364 24.78 -17.17 1.79
N CYS A 365 23.81 -17.49 0.93
CA CYS A 365 24.02 -18.45 -0.16
C CYS A 365 25.12 -17.97 -1.12
N GLU A 366 25.08 -16.71 -1.53
CA GLU A 366 26.12 -16.10 -2.36
C GLU A 366 27.47 -16.06 -1.62
N ARG A 367 27.46 -15.58 -0.38
CA ARG A 367 28.67 -15.42 0.43
C ARG A 367 29.40 -16.74 0.67
N TYR A 368 28.67 -17.84 0.88
CA TYR A 368 29.23 -19.15 1.20
C TYR A 368 29.19 -20.14 0.02
N LYS A 369 28.91 -19.64 -1.20
CA LYS A 369 28.76 -20.43 -2.44
C LYS A 369 29.79 -21.57 -2.57
N ASN A 370 31.07 -21.25 -2.55
CA ASN A 370 32.14 -22.24 -2.78
C ASN A 370 32.12 -23.39 -1.75
N ALA A 371 31.77 -23.09 -0.49
CA ALA A 371 31.68 -24.08 0.56
C ALA A 371 30.44 -24.97 0.39
N ILE A 372 29.32 -24.37 -0.05
CA ILE A 372 28.09 -25.11 -0.35
C ILE A 372 28.32 -26.06 -1.53
N GLU A 373 28.96 -25.61 -2.61
CA GLU A 373 29.28 -26.47 -3.76
C GLU A 373 30.21 -27.63 -3.38
N LEU A 374 31.20 -27.38 -2.51
CA LEU A 374 32.09 -28.42 -2.01
C LEU A 374 31.32 -29.44 -1.16
N TYR A 375 30.45 -28.96 -0.27
CA TYR A 375 29.58 -29.81 0.54
C TYR A 375 28.73 -30.75 -0.33
N ILE A 376 28.08 -30.20 -1.37
CA ILE A 376 27.26 -30.97 -2.30
C ILE A 376 28.11 -32.05 -3.00
N LYS A 377 29.31 -31.70 -3.47
CA LYS A 377 30.21 -32.65 -4.16
C LYS A 377 30.71 -33.78 -3.25
N GLU A 378 30.99 -33.48 -1.98
CA GLU A 378 31.55 -34.46 -1.03
C GLU A 378 30.49 -35.32 -0.37
N LYS A 379 29.40 -34.72 0.13
CA LYS A 379 28.35 -35.41 0.87
C LYS A 379 27.27 -36.00 -0.02
N LYS A 380 27.11 -35.48 -1.24
CA LYS A 380 26.09 -35.88 -2.21
C LYS A 380 24.68 -35.98 -1.60
N PRO A 381 24.21 -34.95 -0.85
CA PRO A 381 22.83 -34.92 -0.37
C PRO A 381 21.87 -34.74 -1.55
N ILE A 382 20.59 -35.02 -1.33
CA ILE A 382 19.52 -34.54 -2.22
C ILE A 382 19.41 -33.03 -2.06
N VAL A 383 19.57 -32.28 -3.15
CA VAL A 383 19.58 -30.82 -3.13
C VAL A 383 18.24 -30.26 -3.61
N ILE A 384 17.56 -29.51 -2.74
CA ILE A 384 16.27 -28.89 -3.03
C ILE A 384 16.42 -27.37 -3.02
N SER A 385 16.18 -26.72 -4.16
CA SER A 385 16.20 -25.26 -4.26
C SER A 385 14.83 -24.65 -3.97
N VAL A 386 14.80 -23.57 -3.18
CA VAL A 386 13.59 -22.77 -2.92
C VAL A 386 13.45 -21.68 -3.98
N ASN A 387 12.54 -21.91 -4.95
CA ASN A 387 12.51 -21.25 -6.26
C ASN A 387 13.81 -21.49 -7.05
N LEU A 388 13.92 -20.88 -8.24
CA LEU A 388 15.19 -20.83 -8.96
C LEU A 388 16.26 -20.12 -8.11
N ASN A 389 17.40 -20.76 -7.94
CA ASN A 389 18.53 -20.20 -7.23
C ASN A 389 19.31 -19.25 -8.15
N LYS A 390 19.67 -18.07 -7.65
CA LYS A 390 20.44 -17.08 -8.44
C LYS A 390 21.95 -17.19 -8.26
N HIS A 391 22.39 -17.99 -7.29
CA HIS A 391 23.78 -18.00 -6.84
C HIS A 391 24.49 -19.32 -7.19
N LEU A 392 23.78 -20.45 -7.12
CA LEU A 392 24.31 -21.79 -7.43
C LEU A 392 23.88 -22.26 -8.81
N ASP A 393 24.73 -23.08 -9.43
CA ASP A 393 24.45 -23.72 -10.72
C ASP A 393 23.29 -24.72 -10.57
N GLU A 394 22.38 -24.72 -11.53
CA GLU A 394 21.25 -25.65 -11.60
C GLU A 394 21.70 -27.11 -11.63
N ALA A 395 22.86 -27.40 -12.24
CA ALA A 395 23.41 -28.75 -12.33
C ALA A 395 23.73 -29.39 -10.96
N LEU A 396 23.68 -28.61 -9.87
CA LEU A 396 23.85 -29.07 -8.50
C LEU A 396 22.53 -29.35 -7.78
N MET A 397 21.39 -29.14 -8.43
CA MET A 397 20.05 -29.28 -7.85
C MET A 397 19.41 -30.59 -8.29
N ASP A 398 18.69 -31.25 -7.38
CA ASP A 398 17.85 -32.41 -7.69
C ASP A 398 16.38 -32.01 -7.85
N TYR A 399 15.94 -30.98 -7.13
CA TYR A 399 14.56 -30.49 -7.16
C TYR A 399 14.48 -28.97 -7.02
N VAL A 400 13.45 -28.38 -7.63
CA VAL A 400 13.06 -26.97 -7.40
C VAL A 400 11.65 -26.93 -6.81
N VAL A 401 11.47 -26.21 -5.70
CA VAL A 401 10.17 -26.04 -5.04
C VAL A 401 9.60 -24.66 -5.32
N VAL A 402 8.33 -24.62 -5.73
CA VAL A 402 7.58 -23.38 -5.97
C VAL A 402 6.17 -23.52 -5.41
N SER A 403 5.73 -22.60 -4.55
CA SER A 403 4.39 -22.66 -3.93
C SER A 403 3.41 -21.62 -4.46
N HIS A 404 3.88 -20.59 -5.18
CA HIS A 404 3.08 -19.43 -5.56
C HIS A 404 3.42 -18.92 -6.97
N ASN A 405 2.36 -18.52 -7.67
CA ASN A 405 2.29 -17.99 -9.02
C ASN A 405 3.10 -16.69 -9.31
N ALA A 406 3.18 -15.69 -8.41
CA ALA A 406 3.77 -14.38 -8.72
C ALA A 406 5.27 -14.43 -9.11
N LYS A 407 6.07 -15.23 -8.40
CA LYS A 407 7.50 -15.38 -8.72
C LYS A 407 7.73 -16.29 -9.93
N PHE A 408 6.91 -17.34 -10.05
CA PHE A 408 6.86 -18.20 -11.24
C PHE A 408 6.59 -17.40 -12.51
N LEU A 409 5.59 -16.50 -12.52
CA LEU A 409 5.27 -15.66 -13.68
C LEU A 409 6.43 -14.77 -14.12
N SER A 410 7.10 -14.11 -13.15
CA SER A 410 8.24 -13.23 -13.43
C SER A 410 9.46 -13.95 -14.00
N GLU A 411 9.58 -15.26 -13.74
CA GLU A 411 10.72 -16.09 -14.12
C GLU A 411 10.30 -17.25 -15.06
N SER A 412 9.08 -17.22 -15.59
CA SER A 412 8.46 -18.34 -16.32
C SER A 412 9.24 -18.80 -17.55
N VAL A 413 9.97 -17.87 -18.18
CA VAL A 413 10.89 -18.16 -19.28
C VAL A 413 12.07 -19.01 -18.81
N LEU A 414 12.60 -18.73 -17.61
CA LEU A 414 13.74 -19.47 -17.05
C LEU A 414 13.36 -20.91 -16.68
N TYR A 415 12.10 -21.14 -16.28
CA TYR A 415 11.61 -22.49 -15.96
C TYR A 415 11.53 -23.40 -17.19
N LYS A 416 11.44 -22.89 -18.42
CA LYS A 416 11.35 -23.75 -19.62
C LYS A 416 12.62 -24.55 -19.88
N ASP A 417 13.75 -24.01 -19.48
CA ASP A 417 15.06 -24.55 -19.81
C ASP A 417 15.64 -25.42 -18.69
N ILE A 418 14.94 -25.54 -17.56
CA ILE A 418 15.43 -26.35 -16.44
C ILE A 418 15.27 -27.84 -16.74
N GLN A 419 16.25 -28.62 -16.29
CA GLN A 419 16.25 -30.08 -16.46
C GLN A 419 15.90 -30.83 -15.17
N VAL A 420 15.76 -30.11 -14.07
CA VAL A 420 15.47 -30.67 -12.75
C VAL A 420 13.95 -30.72 -12.49
N PRO A 421 13.44 -31.79 -11.84
CA PRO A 421 12.03 -31.87 -11.45
C PRO A 421 11.55 -30.71 -10.57
N VAL A 422 10.32 -30.28 -10.79
CA VAL A 422 9.69 -29.18 -10.04
C VAL A 422 8.60 -29.72 -9.12
N ILE A 423 8.64 -29.31 -7.85
CA ILE A 423 7.60 -29.61 -6.87
C ILE A 423 6.72 -28.36 -6.69
N LEU A 424 5.44 -28.47 -7.02
CA LEU A 424 4.49 -27.36 -6.92
C LEU A 424 3.05 -27.85 -6.69
N PRO A 425 2.17 -27.00 -6.13
CA PRO A 425 0.74 -27.30 -6.02
C PRO A 425 -0.01 -26.94 -7.31
N LYS A 426 -0.28 -27.91 -8.20
CA LYS A 426 -0.85 -27.63 -9.55
C LYS A 426 -2.18 -26.88 -9.49
N HIS A 427 -3.00 -27.13 -8.47
CA HIS A 427 -4.30 -26.48 -8.31
C HIS A 427 -4.20 -24.95 -8.13
N ARG A 428 -3.01 -24.42 -7.82
CA ARG A 428 -2.73 -22.97 -7.69
C ARG A 428 -2.27 -22.29 -8.99
N PHE A 429 -2.09 -23.05 -10.07
CA PHE A 429 -1.64 -22.53 -11.36
C PHE A 429 -2.76 -22.63 -12.41
N SER A 430 -2.82 -21.68 -13.33
CA SER A 430 -3.74 -21.71 -14.47
C SER A 430 -3.34 -22.79 -15.48
N SER A 431 -4.26 -23.12 -16.39
CA SER A 431 -3.99 -24.13 -17.43
C SER A 431 -2.88 -23.64 -18.38
N GLU A 432 -2.86 -22.34 -18.65
CA GLU A 432 -1.87 -21.64 -19.46
C GLU A 432 -0.48 -21.70 -18.80
N GLU A 433 -0.41 -21.48 -17.49
CA GLU A 433 0.83 -21.55 -16.70
C GLU A 433 1.40 -22.96 -16.62
N ILE A 434 0.55 -23.96 -16.35
CA ILE A 434 0.99 -25.37 -16.38
C ILE A 434 1.48 -25.75 -17.78
N ASN A 435 0.87 -25.23 -18.84
CA ASN A 435 1.29 -25.48 -20.21
C ASN A 435 2.69 -24.90 -20.53
N VAL A 436 3.14 -23.85 -19.82
CA VAL A 436 4.49 -23.29 -19.96
C VAL A 436 5.56 -24.29 -19.52
N ILE A 437 5.26 -25.11 -18.51
CA ILE A 437 6.17 -26.09 -17.90
C ILE A 437 5.75 -27.54 -18.18
N LYS A 438 4.92 -27.77 -19.20
CA LYS A 438 4.37 -29.10 -19.52
C LYS A 438 5.44 -30.17 -19.80
N ASP A 439 6.60 -29.74 -20.27
CA ASP A 439 7.70 -30.63 -20.68
C ASP A 439 8.62 -30.96 -19.48
N LEU A 440 8.40 -30.34 -18.31
CA LEU A 440 9.11 -30.63 -17.08
C LEU A 440 8.49 -31.81 -16.34
N THR A 441 9.30 -32.49 -15.54
CA THR A 441 8.80 -33.45 -14.56
C THR A 441 8.23 -32.71 -13.37
N ILE A 442 6.91 -32.75 -13.18
CA ILE A 442 6.21 -32.05 -12.09
C ILE A 442 5.76 -33.07 -11.03
N LEU A 443 6.20 -32.86 -9.79
CA LEU A 443 5.65 -33.49 -8.60
C LEU A 443 4.57 -32.56 -8.02
N ASP A 444 3.33 -33.02 -8.07
CA ASP A 444 2.18 -32.23 -7.64
C ASP A 444 1.89 -32.52 -6.17
N VAL A 445 2.02 -31.53 -5.29
CA VAL A 445 1.65 -31.68 -3.88
C VAL A 445 0.78 -30.51 -3.48
N GLY A 446 -0.41 -30.78 -2.97
CA GLY A 446 -1.38 -29.78 -2.58
C GLY A 446 -0.84 -28.84 -1.50
N PHE A 447 -1.22 -27.57 -1.59
CA PHE A 447 -0.89 -26.53 -0.62
C PHE A 447 -2.11 -25.66 -0.35
N ASN A 448 -2.53 -25.63 0.90
CA ASN A 448 -3.61 -24.82 1.40
C ASN A 448 -3.06 -23.80 2.40
N SER A 449 -2.90 -22.56 1.94
CA SER A 449 -2.53 -21.42 2.78
C SER A 449 -3.78 -20.75 3.36
N ASN A 450 -3.70 -20.24 4.59
CA ASN A 450 -4.78 -19.63 5.39
C ASN A 450 -5.57 -20.61 6.28
N CYS A 451 -4.92 -21.68 6.74
CA CYS A 451 -5.46 -22.57 7.77
C CYS A 451 -5.05 -22.12 9.18
N ASN A 452 -5.84 -22.40 10.21
CA ASN A 452 -5.46 -22.01 11.59
C ASN A 452 -4.22 -22.75 12.12
N HIS A 453 -3.84 -23.88 11.52
CA HIS A 453 -2.76 -24.74 11.99
C HIS A 453 -1.95 -25.31 10.82
N PHE A 454 -0.67 -25.53 11.07
CA PHE A 454 0.22 -26.25 10.17
C PHE A 454 0.00 -27.76 10.29
N SER A 455 -0.38 -28.42 9.20
CA SER A 455 -0.55 -29.88 9.15
C SER A 455 -0.10 -30.46 7.82
N VAL A 456 0.27 -31.74 7.83
CA VAL A 456 0.76 -32.47 6.65
C VAL A 456 -0.01 -33.78 6.54
N GLU A 457 -0.71 -33.94 5.43
CA GLU A 457 -1.41 -35.14 5.00
C GLU A 457 -0.73 -35.71 3.75
N ASP A 458 -1.12 -36.89 3.27
CA ASP A 458 -0.35 -37.62 2.24
C ASP A 458 -0.27 -36.90 0.87
N GLU A 459 -1.20 -35.99 0.57
CA GLU A 459 -1.24 -35.23 -0.69
C GLU A 459 -1.43 -33.72 -0.49
N LEU A 460 -1.52 -33.26 0.77
CA LEU A 460 -1.90 -31.89 1.12
C LEU A 460 -1.11 -31.34 2.30
N ILE A 461 -0.60 -30.14 2.15
CA ILE A 461 0.04 -29.35 3.21
C ILE A 461 -0.87 -28.18 3.55
N ASN A 462 -1.27 -28.08 4.81
CA ASN A 462 -2.02 -26.94 5.33
C ASN A 462 -1.08 -26.04 6.11
N ALA A 463 -1.14 -24.73 5.88
CA ALA A 463 -0.32 -23.75 6.59
C ALA A 463 -1.08 -22.45 6.89
N PRO A 464 -0.74 -21.77 7.99
CA PRO A 464 -1.34 -20.46 8.33
C PRO A 464 -0.92 -19.34 7.41
N TYR A 465 0.24 -19.44 6.77
CA TYR A 465 0.77 -18.40 5.89
C TYR A 465 1.17 -18.96 4.54
N ASP A 466 0.97 -18.15 3.52
CA ASP A 466 1.36 -18.45 2.15
C ASP A 466 2.85 -18.17 1.93
N LEU A 467 3.70 -19.03 2.50
CA LEU A 467 5.15 -18.97 2.38
C LEU A 467 5.65 -20.22 1.67
N THR A 468 6.52 -20.05 0.66
CA THR A 468 7.18 -21.21 0.00
C THR A 468 7.98 -22.05 0.98
N SER A 469 8.53 -21.44 2.03
CA SER A 469 9.18 -22.17 3.12
C SER A 469 8.21 -23.01 3.95
N ALA A 470 6.97 -22.55 4.17
CA ALA A 470 5.94 -23.34 4.85
C ALA A 470 5.57 -24.57 4.02
N TYR A 471 5.35 -24.37 2.72
CA TYR A 471 5.15 -25.47 1.78
C TYR A 471 6.34 -26.45 1.80
N LEU A 472 7.57 -25.94 1.65
CA LEU A 472 8.80 -26.75 1.73
C LEU A 472 8.88 -27.58 3.00
N PHE A 473 8.63 -27.00 4.17
CA PHE A 473 8.69 -27.75 5.43
C PHE A 473 7.67 -28.87 5.45
N GLY A 474 6.46 -28.65 4.91
CA GLY A 474 5.48 -29.72 4.74
C GLY A 474 5.97 -30.83 3.81
N LEU A 475 6.59 -30.45 2.68
CA LEU A 475 7.19 -31.40 1.73
C LEU A 475 8.27 -32.25 2.39
N LEU A 476 9.09 -31.67 3.27
CA LEU A 476 10.15 -32.40 3.99
C LEU A 476 9.55 -33.41 4.98
N VAL A 477 8.49 -33.05 5.70
CA VAL A 477 7.78 -34.02 6.57
C VAL A 477 7.21 -35.17 5.74
N MET A 478 6.61 -34.85 4.59
CA MET A 478 6.03 -35.84 3.68
C MET A 478 7.08 -36.79 3.09
N ALA A 479 8.23 -36.24 2.68
CA ALA A 479 9.30 -37.00 2.04
C ALA A 479 10.14 -37.82 3.03
N ASN A 480 10.10 -37.48 4.32
CA ASN A 480 10.70 -38.23 5.44
C ASN A 480 12.22 -38.49 5.32
N PRO A 481 13.06 -37.45 5.14
CA PRO A 481 14.51 -37.61 5.08
C PRO A 481 15.13 -37.99 6.43
N SER A 482 16.33 -38.57 6.42
CA SER A 482 17.05 -38.90 7.66
C SER A 482 17.70 -37.68 8.32
N LYS A 483 18.03 -36.66 7.51
CA LYS A 483 18.68 -35.42 7.96
C LYS A 483 18.34 -34.26 7.04
N ILE A 484 18.10 -33.08 7.62
CA ILE A 484 17.75 -31.86 6.88
C ILE A 484 18.72 -30.74 7.24
N ASN A 485 19.44 -30.25 6.23
CA ASN A 485 20.32 -29.10 6.33
C ASN A 485 19.80 -27.93 5.49
N LEU A 486 19.93 -26.71 6.00
CA LEU A 486 19.47 -25.49 5.36
C LEU A 486 20.64 -24.54 5.10
N VAL A 487 20.70 -23.94 3.91
CA VAL A 487 21.62 -22.84 3.56
C VAL A 487 20.88 -21.70 2.88
N GLY A 488 21.34 -20.47 3.08
CA GLY A 488 20.66 -19.28 2.54
C GLY A 488 19.37 -18.89 3.27
N PHE A 489 19.11 -19.45 4.46
CA PHE A 489 17.96 -19.11 5.31
C PHE A 489 18.33 -18.02 6.33
N ASP A 490 18.72 -16.85 5.85
CA ASP A 490 19.28 -15.76 6.67
C ASP A 490 18.24 -15.19 7.66
N GLY A 491 16.98 -15.18 7.21
CA GLY A 491 15.86 -14.49 7.82
C GLY A 491 15.70 -13.05 7.34
N TYR A 492 14.61 -12.43 7.79
CA TYR A 492 14.20 -11.10 7.39
C TYR A 492 14.50 -10.07 8.47
N ASP A 493 14.52 -8.79 8.07
CA ASP A 493 14.78 -7.68 8.98
C ASP A 493 13.75 -7.57 10.10
N LYS A 494 14.18 -6.97 11.21
CA LYS A 494 13.33 -6.74 12.39
C LYS A 494 12.18 -5.79 12.01
N GLY A 495 10.95 -6.32 12.01
CA GLY A 495 9.74 -5.59 11.61
C GLY A 495 9.12 -6.09 10.30
N ASP A 496 9.82 -6.93 9.54
CA ASP A 496 9.23 -7.62 8.39
C ASP A 496 8.21 -8.67 8.88
N ARG A 497 6.98 -8.59 8.35
CA ARG A 497 5.91 -9.53 8.71
C ARG A 497 6.32 -10.98 8.45
N ARG A 498 7.07 -11.23 7.36
CA ARG A 498 7.56 -12.56 6.98
C ARG A 498 8.50 -13.15 8.02
N GLN A 499 9.22 -12.33 8.78
CA GLN A 499 10.01 -12.81 9.91
C GLN A 499 9.11 -13.47 10.94
N THR A 500 8.01 -12.81 11.31
CA THR A 500 7.08 -13.30 12.33
C THR A 500 6.35 -14.56 11.85
N GLU A 501 5.88 -14.55 10.60
CA GLU A 501 5.23 -15.70 9.96
C GLU A 501 6.18 -16.92 9.90
N MET A 502 7.44 -16.72 9.52
CA MET A 502 8.45 -17.80 9.51
C MET A 502 8.74 -18.35 10.90
N LEU A 503 8.80 -17.50 11.93
CA LEU A 503 9.00 -17.94 13.31
C LEU A 503 7.85 -18.83 13.79
N ASP A 504 6.62 -18.43 13.49
CA ASP A 504 5.44 -19.23 13.84
C ASP A 504 5.41 -20.56 13.07
N ILE A 505 5.71 -20.55 11.76
CA ILE A 505 5.81 -21.78 10.96
C ILE A 505 6.86 -22.73 11.51
N ILE A 506 8.06 -22.24 11.87
CA ILE A 506 9.12 -23.07 12.44
C ILE A 506 8.67 -23.67 13.78
N ALA A 507 7.97 -22.90 14.61
CA ALA A 507 7.43 -23.38 15.87
C ALA A 507 6.35 -24.47 15.65
N GLN A 508 5.42 -24.26 14.72
CA GLN A 508 4.37 -25.24 14.41
C GLN A 508 4.95 -26.50 13.75
N TYR A 509 5.94 -26.36 12.86
CA TYR A 509 6.68 -27.49 12.28
C TYR A 509 7.31 -28.36 13.37
N GLY A 510 7.97 -27.76 14.36
CA GLY A 510 8.59 -28.49 15.48
C GLY A 510 7.59 -29.26 16.36
N ASN A 511 6.29 -28.94 16.29
CA ASN A 511 5.25 -29.64 17.03
C ASN A 511 4.65 -30.84 16.28
N LEU A 512 5.00 -31.04 15.00
CA LEU A 512 4.52 -32.20 14.25
C LEU A 512 5.23 -33.47 14.70
N SER A 513 4.47 -34.55 14.90
CA SER A 513 5.00 -35.85 15.34
C SER A 513 5.98 -36.49 14.35
N LYS A 514 5.87 -36.15 13.06
CA LYS A 514 6.74 -36.62 11.98
C LYS A 514 7.83 -35.62 11.60
N ALA A 515 7.97 -34.47 12.28
CA ALA A 515 8.98 -33.48 11.92
C ALA A 515 10.39 -33.94 12.32
N GLN A 516 11.31 -33.85 11.37
CA GLN A 516 12.73 -34.09 11.58
C GLN A 516 13.44 -32.81 12.03
N SER A 517 14.56 -32.94 12.73
CA SER A 517 15.35 -31.78 13.12
C SER A 517 15.99 -31.11 11.90
N ILE A 518 15.83 -29.78 11.81
CA ILE A 518 16.46 -28.95 10.79
C ILE A 518 17.71 -28.26 11.34
N VAL A 519 18.78 -28.20 10.55
CA VAL A 519 20.05 -27.57 10.91
C VAL A 519 20.44 -26.53 9.88
N SER A 520 20.69 -25.29 10.29
CA SER A 520 21.23 -24.27 9.39
C SER A 520 22.75 -24.35 9.35
N LEU A 521 23.32 -24.53 8.16
CA LEU A 521 24.78 -24.59 7.95
C LEU A 521 25.37 -23.22 7.60
N THR A 522 24.55 -22.22 7.29
CA THR A 522 24.94 -20.81 7.17
C THR A 522 24.33 -19.98 8.30
N PRO A 523 24.80 -18.75 8.54
CA PRO A 523 24.21 -17.87 9.55
C PRO A 523 22.71 -17.65 9.31
N THR A 524 21.92 -17.78 10.38
CA THR A 524 20.48 -17.55 10.37
C THR A 524 20.03 -16.79 11.61
N SER A 525 19.03 -15.92 11.45
CA SER A 525 18.31 -15.26 12.54
C SER A 525 17.19 -16.13 13.12
N TYR A 526 16.82 -17.23 12.46
CA TYR A 526 15.77 -18.13 12.93
C TYR A 526 16.24 -18.98 14.13
N PRO A 527 15.32 -19.35 15.05
CA PRO A 527 15.61 -20.12 16.25
C PRO A 527 15.70 -21.62 15.94
N ILE A 528 16.61 -22.00 15.03
CA ILE A 528 16.86 -23.38 14.62
C ILE A 528 18.30 -23.78 14.98
N THR A 529 18.55 -25.09 15.03
CA THR A 529 19.89 -25.63 15.33
C THR A 529 20.90 -25.09 14.32
N LYS A 530 22.04 -24.59 14.82
CA LYS A 530 23.09 -23.99 13.99
C LYS A 530 24.28 -24.93 13.90
N GLY A 531 24.64 -25.28 12.68
CA GLY A 531 25.86 -25.98 12.32
C GLY A 531 26.82 -25.05 11.58
N SER A 532 27.73 -25.64 10.82
CA SER A 532 28.63 -24.90 9.94
C SER A 532 28.85 -25.66 8.64
N ILE A 533 28.73 -24.97 7.52
CA ILE A 533 29.04 -25.52 6.19
C ILE A 533 30.51 -25.98 6.07
N TYR A 534 31.39 -25.51 6.96
CA TYR A 534 32.79 -25.89 7.01
C TYR A 534 33.08 -27.12 7.89
N ALA A 535 32.11 -27.58 8.68
CA ALA A 535 32.26 -28.72 9.59
C ALA A 535 31.91 -30.06 8.90
N ILE A 536 32.54 -30.34 7.77
CA ILE A 536 32.18 -31.46 6.88
C ILE A 536 32.57 -32.84 7.49
N HIS A 537 33.45 -32.86 8.49
CA HIS A 537 34.02 -34.09 9.07
C HIS A 537 33.54 -34.46 10.49
N SER A 538 32.59 -33.72 11.06
CA SER A 538 32.03 -34.02 12.40
C SER A 538 30.79 -34.90 12.34
#